data_AF-A0A452GN26-F1
#
_entry.id   AF-A0A452GN26-F1
#
_cell.length_a   1.000
_cell.length_b   1.000
_cell.length_c   1.000
_cell.angle_alpha   90.00
_cell.angle_beta   90.00
_cell.angle_gamma   90.00
#
_symmetry.space_group_name_H-M   'P 1'
#
loop_
_entity.id
_entity.type
_entity.pdbx_description
1 polymer ?
#
loop_
_entity_poly.entity_id
_entity_poly.type
_entity_poly.pdbx_seq_one_letter_code
_entity_poly.pdbx_strand_id
1 'polypeptide(L)'
;MPEVSNFHIVVGKIQEVPFGLSTNPEVLSHYNITSNTISIFRVVDDKRQDLELTDGKKTDAAKMSRFIQINELRMVTEYNPVVTKDPPHSWAEHERMGTELVSRQTW
;
A
#
# COMPACT_ATOMS: atom_id res chain seq x y z
N MET A 1 2.18 12.37 -26.19
CA MET A 1 3.18 11.46 -25.59
C MET A 1 2.46 10.18 -25.20
N PRO A 2 2.65 9.06 -25.91
CA PRO A 2 1.97 7.79 -25.65
C PRO A 2 2.07 7.32 -24.19
N GLU A 3 3.16 7.68 -23.52
CA GLU A 3 3.48 7.39 -22.14
C GLU A 3 2.44 7.99 -21.18
N VAL A 4 1.97 9.20 -21.46
CA VAL A 4 0.97 9.90 -20.63
C VAL A 4 -0.38 9.19 -20.71
N SER A 5 -0.78 8.73 -21.89
CA SER A 5 -2.03 7.97 -22.05
C SER A 5 -1.95 6.62 -21.33
N ASN A 6 -0.83 5.90 -21.44
CA ASN A 6 -0.62 4.65 -20.71
C ASN A 6 -0.63 4.88 -19.20
N PHE A 7 0.00 5.95 -18.72
CA PHE A 7 -0.01 6.31 -17.31
C PHE A 7 -1.43 6.50 -16.77
N HIS A 8 -2.28 7.26 -17.47
CA HIS A 8 -3.69 7.45 -17.08
C HIS A 8 -4.47 6.12 -16.99
N ILE A 9 -4.26 5.19 -17.93
CA ILE A 9 -4.90 3.86 -17.91
C ILE A 9 -4.45 3.06 -16.69
N VAL A 10 -3.17 3.15 -16.33
CA VAL A 10 -2.61 2.41 -15.19
C VAL A 10 -3.12 2.98 -13.87
N VAL A 11 -3.01 4.29 -13.66
CA VAL A 11 -3.46 4.92 -12.41
C VAL A 11 -4.98 4.86 -12.24
N GLY A 12 -5.77 4.87 -13.33
CA GLY A 12 -7.21 4.67 -13.27
C GLY A 12 -7.64 3.31 -12.71
N LYS A 13 -6.74 2.31 -12.71
CA LYS A 13 -6.97 1.00 -12.09
C LYS A 13 -6.57 0.95 -10.60
N ILE A 14 -5.84 1.97 -10.12
CA ILE A 14 -5.27 2.03 -8.77
C ILE A 14 -5.94 3.23 -8.06
N GLN A 15 -7.21 3.05 -7.69
CA GLN A 15 -8.04 4.14 -7.15
C GLN A 15 -7.61 4.61 -5.75
N GLU A 16 -6.82 3.83 -5.04
CA GLU A 16 -6.42 4.10 -3.66
C GLU A 16 -5.18 5.00 -3.54
N VAL A 17 -4.48 5.29 -4.64
CA VAL A 17 -3.21 6.04 -4.63
C VAL A 17 -3.39 7.38 -5.35
N PRO A 18 -3.22 8.52 -4.65
CA PRO A 18 -3.23 9.82 -5.30
C PRO A 18 -2.05 9.95 -6.27
N PHE A 19 -2.29 10.55 -7.43
CA PHE A 19 -1.26 10.76 -8.44
C PHE A 19 -1.24 12.21 -8.93
N GLY A 20 -0.07 12.64 -9.39
CA GLY A 20 0.14 13.96 -10.00
C GLY A 20 0.91 13.81 -11.30
N LEU A 21 0.72 14.78 -12.20
CA LEU A 21 1.47 14.91 -13.44
C LEU A 21 2.03 16.32 -13.50
N SER A 22 3.32 16.45 -13.77
CA SER A 22 3.99 17.75 -13.87
C SER A 22 4.93 17.79 -15.05
N THR A 23 4.89 18.91 -15.77
CA THR A 23 5.90 19.33 -16.75
C THR A 23 6.55 20.65 -16.32
N ASN A 24 6.33 21.08 -15.07
CA ASN A 24 6.88 22.35 -14.57
C ASN A 24 8.40 22.18 -14.34
N PRO A 25 9.26 23.00 -14.97
CA PRO A 25 10.71 22.87 -14.86
C PRO A 25 11.24 23.02 -13.42
N GLU A 26 10.59 23.81 -12.57
CA GLU A 26 10.98 23.94 -11.16
C GLU A 26 10.75 22.63 -10.39
N VAL A 27 9.62 21.96 -10.65
CA VAL A 27 9.30 20.65 -10.05
C VAL A 27 10.26 19.58 -10.56
N LEU A 28 10.55 19.57 -11.87
CA LEU A 28 11.49 18.62 -12.46
C LEU A 28 12.91 18.81 -11.90
N SER A 29 13.37 20.06 -11.79
CA SER A 29 14.67 20.40 -11.21
C SER A 29 14.76 20.02 -9.73
N HIS A 30 13.73 20.33 -8.93
CA HIS A 30 13.67 19.97 -7.51
C HIS A 30 13.87 18.46 -7.28
N TYR A 31 13.37 17.64 -8.20
CA TYR A 31 13.49 16.18 -8.14
C TYR A 31 14.61 15.61 -9.02
N ASN A 32 15.48 16.42 -9.62
CA ASN A 32 16.56 15.99 -10.52
C ASN A 32 16.06 15.10 -11.69
N ILE A 33 14.87 15.40 -12.25
CA ILE A 33 14.29 14.65 -13.37
C ILE A 33 14.78 15.24 -14.69
N THR A 34 15.48 14.44 -15.48
CA THR A 34 16.08 14.84 -16.78
C THR A 34 15.43 14.18 -17.99
N SER A 35 14.58 13.18 -17.77
CA SER A 35 13.83 12.45 -18.80
C SER A 35 12.43 12.12 -18.30
N ASN A 36 11.58 11.55 -19.16
CA ASN A 36 10.24 11.13 -18.75
C ASN A 36 10.33 10.08 -17.64
N THR A 37 9.85 10.40 -16.44
CA THR A 37 10.02 9.54 -15.26
C THR A 37 8.72 9.43 -14.48
N ILE A 38 8.41 8.21 -14.01
CA ILE A 38 7.39 7.98 -12.98
C ILE A 38 8.11 7.85 -11.64
N SER A 39 7.74 8.69 -10.67
CA SER A 39 8.28 8.66 -9.32
C SER A 39 7.22 8.26 -8.31
N ILE A 40 7.57 7.36 -7.38
CA ILE A 40 6.74 6.99 -6.23
C ILE A 40 7.43 7.52 -4.98
N PHE A 41 6.67 8.25 -4.17
CA PHE A 41 7.09 8.78 -2.88
C PHE A 41 6.39 8.00 -1.77
N ARG A 42 7.16 7.41 -0.85
CA ARG A 42 6.64 6.58 0.23
C ARG A 42 6.87 7.26 1.56
N VAL A 43 5.77 7.66 2.20
CA VAL A 43 5.80 8.34 3.50
C VAL A 43 6.30 7.42 4.62
N VAL A 44 6.01 6.12 4.53
CA VAL A 44 6.32 5.14 5.59
C VAL A 44 7.82 4.93 5.83
N ASP A 45 8.65 5.12 4.80
CA ASP A 45 10.10 4.97 4.90
C ASP A 45 10.88 6.15 4.31
N ASP A 46 10.18 7.25 4.00
CA ASP A 46 10.70 8.47 3.37
C ASP A 46 11.54 8.19 2.11
N LYS A 47 11.17 7.15 1.35
CA LYS A 47 11.89 6.76 0.14
C LYS A 47 11.17 7.20 -1.12
N ARG A 48 11.99 7.50 -2.13
CA ARG A 48 11.59 7.70 -3.51
C ARG A 48 12.08 6.53 -4.37
N GLN A 49 11.28 6.12 -5.33
CA GLN A 49 11.67 5.18 -6.38
C GLN A 49 11.28 5.76 -7.73
N ASP A 50 12.18 5.64 -8.71
CA ASP A 50 12.02 6.21 -10.04
C ASP A 50 12.01 5.12 -11.12
N LEU A 51 11.13 5.31 -12.10
CA LEU A 51 11.07 4.55 -13.32
C LEU A 51 11.23 5.50 -14.50
N GLU A 52 12.43 5.50 -15.09
CA GLU A 52 12.69 6.20 -16.34
C GLU A 52 12.00 5.49 -17.52
N LEU A 53 11.31 6.29 -18.33
CA LEU A 53 10.62 5.89 -19.54
C LEU A 53 11.56 6.19 -20.71
N THR A 54 12.46 5.25 -20.99
CA THR A 54 13.44 5.36 -22.07
C THR A 54 12.76 5.29 -23.44
N ASP A 55 13.06 6.26 -24.30
CA ASP A 55 12.58 6.31 -25.68
C ASP A 55 13.06 5.06 -26.45
N GLY A 56 12.12 4.29 -26.99
CA GLY A 56 12.40 3.20 -27.94
C GLY A 56 12.10 1.78 -27.47
N LYS A 57 11.85 1.55 -26.18
CA LYS A 57 11.22 0.29 -25.74
C LYS A 57 9.80 0.63 -25.31
N LYS A 58 8.80 0.14 -26.07
CA LYS A 58 7.38 0.16 -25.70
C LYS A 58 7.26 0.13 -24.17
N THR A 59 7.02 1.28 -23.58
CA THR A 59 6.72 1.42 -22.16
C THR A 59 5.31 0.88 -22.01
N ASP A 60 5.25 -0.45 -21.98
CA ASP A 60 4.03 -1.21 -21.84
C ASP A 60 3.44 -0.82 -20.49
N ALA A 61 2.14 -0.51 -20.48
CA ALA A 61 1.38 -0.26 -19.27
C ALA A 61 1.63 -1.36 -18.21
N ALA A 62 1.99 -2.58 -18.64
CA ALA A 62 2.46 -3.66 -17.77
C ALA A 62 3.70 -3.30 -16.94
N LYS A 63 4.73 -2.65 -17.52
CA LYS A 63 5.94 -2.23 -16.80
C LYS A 63 5.61 -1.18 -15.75
N MET A 64 4.77 -0.20 -16.11
CA MET A 64 4.29 0.83 -15.18
C MET A 64 3.46 0.22 -14.05
N SER A 65 2.52 -0.67 -14.37
CA SER A 65 1.67 -1.36 -13.39
C SER A 65 2.53 -2.17 -12.41
N ARG A 66 3.49 -2.94 -12.92
CA ARG A 66 4.38 -3.76 -12.09
C ARG A 66 5.28 -2.90 -11.20
N PHE A 67 5.76 -1.76 -11.70
CA PHE A 67 6.56 -0.83 -10.91
C PHE A 67 5.76 -0.26 -9.73
N ILE A 68 4.50 0.11 -9.95
CA ILE A 68 3.63 0.59 -8.88
C ILE A 68 3.37 -0.54 -7.87
N GLN A 69 2.91 -1.71 -8.33
CA GLN A 69 2.60 -2.86 -7.47
C GLN A 69 3.76 -3.32 -6.56
N ILE A 70 5.00 -3.31 -7.06
CA ILE A 70 6.17 -3.71 -6.26
C ILE A 70 6.53 -2.66 -5.20
N ASN A 71 6.24 -1.39 -5.47
CA ASN A 71 6.58 -0.28 -4.59
C ASN A 71 5.43 0.15 -3.66
N GLU A 72 4.20 -0.33 -3.91
CA GLU A 72 3.08 -0.26 -2.99
C GLU A 72 3.42 -1.03 -1.70
N LEU A 73 3.79 -0.30 -0.65
CA LEU A 73 3.88 -0.86 0.70
C LEU A 73 2.46 -0.92 1.28
N ARG A 74 1.92 -2.12 1.45
CA ARG A 74 0.75 -2.32 2.32
C ARG A 74 1.26 -2.45 3.75
N MET A 75 0.69 -1.71 4.70
CA MET A 75 0.91 -1.99 6.13
C MET A 75 0.45 -3.42 6.41
N VAL A 76 1.41 -4.32 6.65
CA VAL A 76 1.10 -5.66 7.16
C VAL A 76 1.18 -5.55 8.67
N THR A 77 0.05 -5.36 9.35
CA THR A 77 0.00 -5.71 10.77
C THR A 77 0.02 -7.22 10.85
N GLU A 78 1.18 -7.79 11.13
CA GLU A 78 1.28 -9.21 11.49
C GLU A 78 0.44 -9.40 12.76
N TYR A 79 -0.77 -9.94 12.60
CA TYR A 79 -1.55 -10.38 13.75
C TYR A 79 -0.84 -11.63 14.28
N ASN A 80 -0.08 -11.46 15.35
CA ASN A 80 0.41 -12.58 16.15
C ASN A 80 -0.61 -12.80 17.28
N PRO A 81 -1.63 -13.66 17.11
CA PRO A 81 -2.42 -14.07 18.25
C PRO A 81 -1.46 -14.82 19.16
N VAL A 82 -0.95 -14.14 20.18
CA VAL A 82 -0.47 -14.82 21.36
C VAL A 82 -1.71 -15.51 21.91
N VAL A 83 -1.93 -16.75 21.48
CA VAL A 83 -2.80 -17.66 22.20
C VAL A 83 -2.08 -17.86 23.52
N THR A 84 -2.51 -17.12 24.54
CA THR A 84 -2.25 -17.46 25.94
C THR A 84 -2.79 -18.87 26.14
N LYS A 85 -1.93 -19.86 25.89
CA LYS A 85 -2.18 -21.23 26.31
C LYS A 85 -2.05 -21.21 27.82
N ASP A 86 -3.16 -21.59 28.44
CA ASP A 86 -3.39 -21.75 29.87
C ASP A 86 -3.65 -20.45 30.66
N PRO A 87 -4.91 -20.21 31.06
CA PRO A 87 -5.18 -19.35 32.21
C PRO A 87 -4.43 -19.94 33.42
N PRO A 88 -3.81 -19.12 34.28
CA PRO A 88 -3.18 -19.63 35.49
C PRO A 88 -4.23 -20.40 36.31
N HIS A 89 -3.80 -21.53 36.89
CA HIS A 89 -4.62 -22.50 37.63
C HIS A 89 -5.41 -21.95 38.84
N SER A 90 -5.51 -20.64 39.02
CA SER A 90 -6.27 -19.97 40.09
C SER A 90 -7.67 -19.50 39.69
N TRP A 91 -8.03 -19.53 38.40
CA TRP A 91 -9.35 -19.05 37.94
C TRP A 91 -10.45 -20.14 37.92
N ALA A 92 -10.11 -21.38 38.27
CA ALA A 92 -11.06 -22.50 38.23
C ALA A 92 -11.98 -22.63 39.46
N GLU A 93 -11.78 -21.84 40.52
CA GLU A 93 -12.59 -21.99 41.76
C GLU A 93 -13.64 -20.90 41.99
N HIS A 94 -13.60 -19.77 41.26
CA HIS A 94 -14.58 -18.70 41.44
C HIS A 94 -15.79 -18.76 40.47
N GLU A 95 -15.76 -19.64 39.46
CA GLU A 95 -16.84 -19.75 38.47
C GLU A 95 -17.89 -20.83 38.81
N ARG A 96 -17.96 -21.24 40.10
CA ARG A 96 -19.02 -22.11 40.64
C ARG A 96 -20.17 -21.36 41.32
N MET A 97 -20.33 -20.05 41.08
CA MET A 97 -21.49 -19.27 41.57
C MET A 97 -22.12 -18.32 40.55
N GLY A 98 -21.90 -18.51 39.24
CA GLY A 98 -22.35 -17.57 38.20
C GLY A 98 -23.15 -18.20 37.06
N THR A 99 -23.84 -19.31 37.27
CA THR A 99 -24.84 -19.80 36.30
C THR A 99 -26.11 -18.97 36.39
N GLU A 100 -26.14 -17.82 35.73
CA GLU A 100 -27.33 -17.34 35.01
C GLU A 100 -26.91 -16.20 34.08
N LEU A 101 -26.99 -16.43 32.78
CA LEU A 101 -27.49 -15.52 31.74
C LEU A 101 -27.04 -16.05 30.38
N VAL A 102 -27.77 -17.07 29.92
CA VAL A 102 -27.98 -17.27 28.49
C VAL A 102 -28.84 -16.11 28.02
N SER A 103 -28.30 -15.24 27.16
CA SER A 103 -29.12 -14.68 26.09
C SER A 103 -28.30 -14.54 24.83
N ARG A 104 -28.61 -15.43 23.90
CA ARG A 104 -28.34 -15.30 22.47
C ARG A 104 -28.91 -13.98 21.98
N GLN A 105 -28.19 -13.27 21.12
CA GLN A 105 -28.75 -12.68 19.90
C GLN A 105 -27.66 -12.11 18.96
N THR A 106 -27.56 -12.75 17.80
CA THR A 106 -27.38 -12.15 16.45
C THR A 106 -28.19 -10.86 16.32
N TRP A 107 -27.74 -9.74 15.74
CA TRP A 107 -27.00 -9.49 14.49
C TRP A 107 -26.02 -8.32 14.65
#